data_AF-A0A1X2H772-F1
#
_entry.id   AF-A0A1X2H772-F1
#
_cell.length_a   1.000
_cell.length_b   1.000
_cell.length_c   1.000
_cell.angle_alpha   90.00
_cell.angle_beta   90.00
_cell.angle_gamma   90.00
#
_symmetry.space_group_name_H-M   'P 1'
#
loop_
_entity.id
_entity.type
_entity.pdbx_description
1 polymer ?
#
loop_
_entity_poly.entity_id
_entity_poly.type
_entity_poly.pdbx_seq_one_letter_code
_entity_poly.pdbx_strand_id
1 'polypeptide(L)'
;GRQIDLLSSNMKMELGSSEWKKGDVTPSTARQQQVKNARTNEAILRALERMPIDNDNRADLFVLGMDWLGSIGYLFAVQQYDSAYLVHWISDLILPATLSNIRDFKQTLDVLFSCKHRHTRLERIMGPAYHGRKAESILKTCCSPATPKRELSPDTISPRLRSNASERYLPTSRMTRRMIMMMTL
;
A
#
# COMPACT_ATOMS: atom_id res chain seq x y z
N GLY A 1 20.53 -3.65 -16.29
CA GLY A 1 21.25 -2.51 -15.74
C GLY A 1 21.28 -2.69 -14.24
N ARG A 2 21.24 -1.58 -13.49
CA ARG A 2 21.09 -1.57 -12.05
C ARG A 2 19.66 -1.15 -11.71
N GLN A 3 18.96 -2.01 -11.00
CA GLN A 3 17.67 -1.70 -10.39
C GLN A 3 17.89 -0.94 -9.08
N ILE A 4 17.07 0.08 -8.84
CA ILE A 4 17.02 0.89 -7.63
C ILE A 4 15.58 0.86 -7.12
N ASP A 5 15.38 0.17 -6.00
CA ASP A 5 14.07 0.03 -5.37
C ASP A 5 13.86 1.12 -4.34
N LEU A 6 12.68 1.73 -4.37
CA LEU A 6 12.27 2.71 -3.38
C LEU A 6 11.49 2.01 -2.27
N LEU A 7 12.10 1.97 -1.09
CA LEU A 7 11.52 1.33 0.10
C LEU A 7 11.05 2.37 1.10
N SER A 8 9.87 2.16 1.70
CA SER A 8 9.50 2.86 2.93
C SER A 8 10.28 2.26 4.11
N SER A 9 11.02 3.09 4.83
CA SER A 9 11.73 2.69 6.05
C SER A 9 10.77 2.20 7.13
N ASN A 10 9.57 2.78 7.20
CA ASN A 10 8.59 2.55 8.26
C ASN A 10 7.80 1.26 8.03
N MET A 11 7.53 0.94 6.76
CA MET A 11 6.68 -0.19 6.39
C MET A 11 7.47 -1.38 5.83
N LYS A 12 8.76 -1.22 5.50
CA LYS A 12 9.56 -2.20 4.74
C LYS A 12 8.85 -2.65 3.46
N MET A 13 8.18 -1.70 2.80
CA MET A 13 7.37 -1.93 1.61
C MET A 13 7.96 -1.17 0.42
N GLU A 14 7.94 -1.80 -0.75
CA GLU A 14 8.31 -1.17 -2.01
C GLU A 14 7.21 -0.19 -2.45
N LEU A 15 7.63 1.01 -2.83
CA LEU A 15 6.76 2.09 -3.30
C LEU A 15 6.96 2.41 -4.79
N GLY A 16 8.02 1.89 -5.39
CA GLY A 16 8.37 2.05 -6.80
C GLY A 16 9.75 1.47 -7.09
N SER A 17 10.06 1.33 -8.38
CA SER A 17 11.36 0.84 -8.83
C SER A 17 11.84 1.63 -10.04
N SER A 18 13.15 1.83 -10.14
CA SER A 18 13.80 2.53 -11.24
C SER A 18 14.98 1.72 -11.76
N GLU A 19 15.32 1.88 -13.04
CA GLU A 19 16.35 1.09 -13.70
C GLU A 19 17.37 1.98 -14.41
N TRP A 20 18.66 1.80 -14.09
CA TRP A 20 19.77 2.46 -14.77
C TRP A 20 20.51 1.52 -15.71
N LYS A 21 20.67 1.91 -16.96
CA LYS A 21 21.40 1.16 -18.00
C LYS A 21 22.62 1.95 -18.45
N LYS A 22 23.64 1.26 -18.96
CA LYS A 22 24.77 1.93 -19.60
C LYS A 22 24.31 2.61 -20.90
N GLY A 23 24.98 3.70 -21.29
CA GLY A 23 24.60 4.48 -22.48
C GLY A 23 24.79 3.76 -23.81
N ASP A 24 25.60 2.71 -23.85
CA ASP A 24 25.98 1.93 -25.03
C ASP A 24 25.17 0.63 -25.19
N VAL A 25 24.10 0.44 -24.42
CA VAL A 25 23.23 -0.73 -24.52
C VAL A 25 22.48 -0.74 -25.85
N THR A 26 22.34 -1.92 -26.45
CA THR A 26 21.59 -2.06 -27.71
C THR A 26 20.12 -1.65 -27.55
N PRO A 27 19.47 -1.08 -28.59
CA PRO A 27 18.08 -0.65 -28.50
C PRO A 27 17.10 -1.77 -28.10
N SER A 28 17.36 -3.00 -28.55
CA SER A 28 16.56 -4.17 -28.19
C SER A 28 16.64 -4.48 -26.69
N THR A 29 17.84 -4.47 -26.12
CA THR A 29 18.06 -4.70 -24.69
C THR A 29 17.47 -3.55 -23.87
N ALA A 30 17.63 -2.30 -24.31
CA ALA A 30 17.03 -1.14 -23.65
C ALA A 30 15.50 -1.29 -23.54
N ARG A 31 14.84 -1.64 -24.65
CA ARG A 31 13.38 -1.86 -24.69
C ARG A 31 12.94 -3.02 -23.80
N GLN A 32 13.65 -4.16 -23.83
CA GLN A 32 13.33 -5.31 -22.97
C GLN A 32 13.37 -4.91 -21.49
N GLN A 33 14.38 -4.14 -21.08
CA GLN A 33 14.50 -3.72 -19.69
C GLN A 33 13.52 -2.61 -19.31
N GLN A 34 13.11 -1.74 -20.24
CA GLN A 34 12.00 -0.80 -20.02
C GLN A 34 10.69 -1.54 -19.72
N VAL A 35 10.36 -2.57 -20.52
CA VAL A 35 9.18 -3.41 -20.30
C VAL A 35 9.26 -4.14 -18.96
N LYS A 36 10.45 -4.64 -18.60
CA LYS A 36 10.68 -5.26 -17.28
C LYS A 36 10.39 -4.26 -16.16
N ASN A 37 10.93 -3.05 -16.25
CA ASN A 37 10.76 -2.01 -15.23
C ASN A 37 9.29 -1.60 -15.07
N ALA A 38 8.56 -1.45 -16.17
CA ALA A 38 7.12 -1.18 -16.15
C ALA A 38 6.33 -2.29 -15.43
N ARG A 39 6.61 -3.57 -15.75
CA ARG A 39 5.98 -4.73 -15.10
C ARG A 39 6.30 -4.84 -13.61
N THR A 40 7.54 -4.50 -13.22
CA THR A 40 7.90 -4.44 -11.79
C THR A 40 7.06 -3.39 -11.06
N ASN A 41 6.94 -2.18 -11.62
CA ASN A 41 6.14 -1.12 -11.01
C ASN A 41 4.64 -1.45 -11.00
N GLU A 42 4.12 -2.15 -12.00
CA GLU A 42 2.76 -2.72 -12.00
C GLU A 42 2.56 -3.70 -10.83
N ALA A 43 3.49 -4.63 -10.62
CA ALA A 43 3.42 -5.59 -9.53
C ALA A 43 3.45 -4.91 -8.15
N ILE A 44 4.25 -3.85 -8.00
CA ILE A 44 4.27 -3.00 -6.81
C ILE A 44 2.90 -2.34 -6.62
N LEU A 45 2.34 -1.70 -7.65
CA LEU A 45 1.02 -1.06 -7.57
C LEU A 45 -0.07 -2.05 -7.15
N ARG A 46 -0.10 -3.25 -7.75
CA ARG A 46 -1.02 -4.34 -7.37
C ARG A 46 -0.91 -4.72 -5.90
N ALA A 47 0.30 -4.71 -5.34
CA ALA A 47 0.51 -4.99 -3.92
C ALA A 47 -0.07 -3.87 -3.04
N LEU A 48 0.10 -2.61 -3.45
CA LEU A 48 -0.45 -1.44 -2.76
C LEU A 48 -1.99 -1.40 -2.84
N GLU A 49 -2.59 -1.73 -3.98
CA GLU A 49 -4.06 -1.75 -4.18
C GLU A 49 -4.77 -2.79 -3.30
N ARG A 50 -4.07 -3.84 -2.91
CA ARG A 50 -4.58 -4.85 -1.98
C ARG A 50 -4.62 -4.35 -0.54
N MET A 51 -3.98 -3.22 -0.22
CA MET A 51 -4.01 -2.64 1.13
C MET A 51 -5.42 -2.11 1.45
N PRO A 52 -5.83 -2.15 2.73
CA PRO A 52 -7.11 -1.61 3.17
C PRO A 52 -7.06 -0.07 3.23
N ILE A 53 -6.97 0.57 2.07
CA ILE A 53 -7.08 2.02 1.89
C ILE A 53 -8.51 2.40 1.49
N ASP A 54 -8.94 3.60 1.86
CA ASP A 54 -10.22 4.17 1.45
C ASP A 54 -10.31 4.36 -0.08
N ASN A 55 -11.54 4.52 -0.58
CA ASN A 55 -11.79 4.66 -2.02
C ASN A 55 -11.21 5.94 -2.59
N ASP A 56 -11.25 7.04 -1.82
CA ASP A 56 -10.75 8.35 -2.25
C ASP A 56 -9.23 8.30 -2.49
N ASN A 57 -8.45 7.69 -1.58
CA ASN A 57 -7.01 7.54 -1.82
C ASN A 57 -6.69 6.46 -2.87
N ARG A 58 -7.60 5.50 -3.11
CA ARG A 58 -7.44 4.47 -4.13
C ARG A 58 -7.51 5.06 -5.54
N ALA A 59 -8.40 6.02 -5.79
CA ALA A 59 -8.50 6.70 -7.08
C ALA A 59 -7.21 7.45 -7.47
N ASP A 60 -6.49 7.94 -6.47
CA ASP A 60 -5.22 8.68 -6.64
C ASP A 60 -3.97 7.78 -6.65
N LEU A 61 -4.15 6.46 -6.59
CA LEU A 61 -3.04 5.53 -6.43
C LEU A 61 -2.34 5.28 -7.77
N PHE A 62 -1.05 5.62 -7.82
CA PHE A 62 -0.15 5.28 -8.91
C PHE A 62 1.26 5.15 -8.37
N VAL A 63 2.10 4.40 -9.08
CA VAL A 63 3.51 4.17 -8.76
C VAL A 63 4.36 4.92 -9.77
N LEU A 64 5.39 5.62 -9.29
CA LEU A 64 6.37 6.27 -10.14
C LEU A 64 7.59 5.37 -10.33
N GLY A 65 8.07 5.30 -11.57
CA GLY A 65 9.34 4.66 -11.91
C GLY A 65 10.15 5.55 -12.83
N MET A 66 11.46 5.37 -12.82
CA MET A 66 12.37 6.03 -13.76
C MET A 66 13.12 4.99 -14.58
N ASP A 67 13.41 5.33 -15.82
CA ASP A 67 14.21 4.50 -16.70
C ASP A 67 15.32 5.35 -17.32
N TRP A 68 16.57 4.96 -17.07
CA TRP A 68 17.76 5.69 -17.47
C TRP A 68 18.64 4.87 -18.41
N LEU A 69 19.18 5.55 -19.42
CA LEU A 69 20.17 5.09 -20.37
C LEU A 69 21.35 6.07 -20.35
N GLY A 70 22.39 5.73 -19.57
CA GLY A 70 23.48 6.65 -19.30
C GLY A 70 22.99 7.89 -18.55
N SER A 71 23.17 9.07 -19.15
CA SER A 71 22.76 10.37 -18.58
C SER A 71 21.36 10.81 -19.00
N ILE A 72 20.67 10.07 -19.87
CA ILE A 72 19.33 10.41 -20.36
C ILE A 72 18.34 9.41 -19.77
N GLY A 73 17.20 9.88 -19.29
CA GLY A 73 16.14 9.02 -18.79
C GLY A 73 14.79 9.68 -18.90
N TYR A 74 13.78 9.02 -18.34
CA TYR A 74 12.44 9.58 -18.22
C TYR A 74 11.75 9.07 -16.95
N LEU A 75 10.85 9.89 -16.43
CA LEU A 75 9.90 9.55 -15.37
C LEU A 75 8.61 9.02 -16.01
N PHE A 76 8.07 7.94 -15.47
CA PHE A 76 6.77 7.41 -15.85
C PHE A 76 5.93 7.06 -14.62
N ALA A 77 4.61 7.08 -14.78
CA ALA A 77 3.65 6.56 -13.81
C ALA A 77 3.04 5.24 -14.31
N VAL A 78 2.78 4.33 -13.39
CA VAL A 78 1.92 3.16 -13.60
C VAL A 78 0.65 3.39 -12.80
N GLN A 79 -0.50 3.32 -13.46
CA GLN A 79 -1.82 3.52 -12.85
C GLN A 79 -2.81 2.48 -13.39
N GLN A 80 -3.75 2.04 -12.55
CA GLN A 80 -4.88 1.23 -13.00
C GLN A 80 -5.92 2.13 -13.68
N TYR A 81 -6.32 1.76 -14.90
CA TYR A 81 -7.41 2.38 -15.64
C TYR A 81 -8.34 1.27 -16.12
N ASP A 82 -9.59 1.28 -15.64
CA ASP A 82 -10.56 0.21 -15.80
C ASP A 82 -9.98 -1.17 -15.41
N SER A 83 -9.86 -2.08 -16.38
CA SER A 83 -9.35 -3.44 -16.21
C SER A 83 -7.88 -3.61 -16.62
N ALA A 84 -7.16 -2.52 -16.90
CA ALA A 84 -5.78 -2.55 -17.38
C ALA A 84 -4.86 -1.63 -16.57
N TYR A 85 -3.56 -1.87 -16.68
CA TYR A 85 -2.53 -0.97 -16.14
C TYR A 85 -1.90 -0.19 -17.27
N LEU A 86 -1.92 1.13 -17.14
CA LEU A 86 -1.34 2.05 -18.12
C LEU A 86 0.01 2.57 -17.61
N VAL A 87 0.95 2.71 -18.54
CA VAL A 87 2.25 3.33 -18.30
C VAL A 87 2.23 4.69 -18.97
N HIS A 88 2.22 5.75 -18.17
CA HIS A 88 2.18 7.13 -18.63
C HIS A 88 3.57 7.76 -18.53
N TRP A 89 4.10 8.23 -19.66
CA TRP A 89 5.28 9.08 -19.66
C TRP A 89 4.94 10.43 -19.01
N ILE A 90 5.83 10.94 -18.15
CA ILE A 90 5.62 12.20 -17.41
C ILE A 90 6.58 13.29 -17.87
N SER A 91 7.89 12.99 -17.88
CA SER A 91 8.92 13.95 -18.27
C SER A 91 10.22 13.25 -18.60
N ASP A 92 10.99 13.84 -19.50
CA ASP A 92 12.38 13.50 -19.71
C ASP A 92 13.24 13.98 -18.54
N LEU A 93 14.34 13.27 -18.32
CA LEU A 93 15.33 13.49 -17.27
C LEU A 93 16.72 13.50 -17.90
N ILE A 94 17.54 14.48 -17.54
CA ILE A 94 18.86 14.68 -18.13
C ILE A 94 19.84 14.94 -16.99
N LEU A 95 20.87 14.10 -16.86
CA LEU A 95 22.02 14.38 -16.01
C LEU A 95 23.03 15.24 -16.79
N PRO A 96 23.47 16.37 -16.24
CA PRO A 96 24.42 17.25 -16.93
C PRO A 96 25.78 16.55 -17.01
N ALA A 97 26.29 16.37 -18.23
CA ALA A 97 27.63 15.85 -18.46
C ALA A 97 28.72 16.93 -18.31
N THR A 98 28.34 18.20 -18.47
CA THR A 98 29.22 19.37 -18.42
C THR A 98 28.51 20.56 -17.79
N LEU A 99 29.27 21.56 -17.33
CA LEU A 99 28.72 22.78 -16.73
C LEU A 99 27.84 23.59 -17.71
N SER A 100 28.11 23.52 -19.02
CA SER A 100 27.30 24.19 -20.04
C SER A 100 25.85 23.71 -20.07
N ASN A 101 25.61 22.47 -19.66
CA ASN A 101 24.31 21.80 -19.74
C ASN A 101 23.57 21.83 -18.38
N ILE A 102 24.09 22.58 -17.40
CA ILE A 102 23.51 22.65 -16.06
C ILE A 102 22.13 23.32 -16.05
N ARG A 103 21.86 24.20 -17.03
CA ARG A 103 20.55 24.84 -17.17
C ARG A 103 19.46 23.81 -17.44
N ASP A 104 19.76 22.79 -18.25
CA ASP A 104 18.81 21.72 -18.63
C ASP A 104 18.52 20.78 -17.44
N PHE A 105 19.44 20.70 -16.48
CA PHE A 105 19.26 19.92 -15.26
C PHE A 105 18.19 20.50 -14.32
N LYS A 106 17.87 21.81 -14.44
CA LYS A 106 16.85 22.44 -13.59
C LYS A 106 15.49 21.75 -13.70
N GLN A 107 15.05 21.44 -14.92
CA GLN A 107 13.79 20.71 -15.14
C GLN A 107 13.84 19.32 -14.50
N THR A 108 14.96 18.63 -14.61
CA THR A 108 15.15 17.31 -13.98
C THR A 108 15.02 17.42 -12.46
N LEU A 109 15.60 18.45 -11.83
CA LEU A 109 15.45 18.70 -10.39
C LEU A 109 13.99 18.96 -10.02
N ASP A 110 13.29 19.81 -10.75
CA ASP A 110 11.87 20.12 -10.48
C ASP A 110 11.01 18.84 -10.49
N VAL A 111 11.21 17.99 -11.51
CA VAL A 111 10.53 16.69 -11.63
C VAL A 111 10.91 15.73 -10.49
N LEU A 112 12.18 15.67 -10.10
CA LEU A 112 12.63 14.83 -8.97
C LEU A 112 12.06 15.31 -7.63
N PHE A 113 11.89 16.62 -7.44
CA PHE A 113 11.21 17.17 -6.25
C PHE A 113 9.72 16.80 -6.23
N SER A 114 9.03 16.90 -7.37
CA SER A 114 7.63 16.43 -7.49
C SER A 114 7.51 14.93 -7.21
N CYS A 115 8.45 14.13 -7.72
CA CYS A 115 8.55 12.69 -7.48
C CYS A 115 8.71 12.39 -5.98
N LYS A 116 9.63 13.09 -5.30
CA LYS A 116 9.80 12.99 -3.83
C LYS A 116 8.50 13.32 -3.08
N HIS A 117 7.84 14.42 -3.43
CA HIS A 117 6.59 14.82 -2.79
C HIS A 117 5.49 13.76 -2.97
N ARG A 118 5.36 13.21 -4.18
CA ARG A 118 4.42 12.13 -4.48
C ARG A 118 4.70 10.88 -3.65
N HIS A 119 5.97 10.52 -3.45
CA HIS A 119 6.36 9.39 -2.61
C HIS A 119 6.03 9.61 -1.14
N THR A 120 6.31 10.80 -0.59
CA THR A 120 5.92 11.14 0.79
C THR A 120 4.40 11.07 0.97
N ARG A 121 3.63 11.54 -0.03
CA ARG A 121 2.17 11.40 -0.02
C ARG A 121 1.75 9.93 -0.03
N LEU A 122 2.38 9.09 -0.86
CA LEU A 122 2.10 7.65 -0.92
C LEU A 122 2.35 6.97 0.42
N GLU A 123 3.49 7.26 1.06
CA GLU A 123 3.82 6.72 2.38
C GLU A 123 2.77 7.11 3.44
N ARG A 124 2.28 8.34 3.41
CA ARG A 124 1.22 8.81 4.32
C ARG A 124 -0.10 8.05 4.12
N ILE A 125 -0.47 7.74 2.87
CA ILE A 125 -1.68 6.96 2.57
C ILE A 125 -1.50 5.51 3.02
N MET A 126 -0.34 4.92 2.74
CA MET A 126 -0.06 3.51 3.03
C MET A 126 0.15 3.23 4.52
N GLY A 127 0.68 4.19 5.28
CA GLY A 127 1.02 4.02 6.70
C GLY A 127 -0.12 3.47 7.55
N PRO A 128 -1.29 4.15 7.61
CA PRO A 128 -2.44 3.66 8.37
C PRO A 128 -2.90 2.27 7.94
N ALA A 129 -2.98 2.02 6.62
CA ALA A 129 -3.41 0.73 6.08
C ALA A 129 -2.43 -0.41 6.44
N TYR A 130 -1.13 -0.13 6.43
CA TYR A 130 -0.09 -1.08 6.83
C TYR A 130 -0.16 -1.41 8.31
N HIS A 131 -0.21 -0.39 9.18
CA HIS A 131 -0.26 -0.61 10.62
C HIS A 131 -1.57 -1.28 11.05
N GLY A 132 -2.70 -0.93 10.43
CA GLY A 132 -3.99 -1.58 10.65
C GLY A 132 -3.93 -3.08 10.34
N ARG A 133 -3.44 -3.46 9.15
CA ARG A 133 -3.25 -4.86 8.77
C ARG A 133 -2.31 -5.61 9.72
N LYS A 134 -1.19 -4.98 10.10
CA LYS A 134 -0.23 -5.59 11.02
C LYS A 134 -0.85 -5.84 12.39
N ALA A 135 -1.59 -4.87 12.93
CA ALA A 135 -2.31 -5.03 14.20
C ALA A 135 -3.36 -6.16 14.12
N GLU A 136 -4.16 -6.20 13.05
CA GLU A 136 -5.16 -7.25 12.83
C GLU A 136 -4.50 -8.65 12.77
N SER A 137 -3.35 -8.77 12.10
CA SER A 137 -2.59 -10.02 12.05
C SER A 137 -2.10 -10.46 13.43
N ILE A 138 -1.69 -9.53 14.30
CA ILE A 138 -1.26 -9.84 15.67
C ILE A 138 -2.46 -10.28 16.51
N LEU A 139 -3.58 -9.57 16.42
CA LEU A 139 -4.82 -9.90 17.15
C LEU A 139 -5.33 -11.30 16.78
N LYS A 140 -5.31 -11.67 15.49
CA LYS A 140 -5.69 -13.02 15.03
C LYS A 140 -4.86 -14.11 15.68
N THR A 141 -3.55 -13.88 15.87
CA THR A 141 -2.67 -14.82 16.57
C THR A 141 -3.03 -14.94 18.04
N CYS A 142 -3.31 -13.82 18.72
CA CYS A 142 -3.72 -13.80 20.12
C CYS A 142 -5.09 -14.46 20.37
N CYS A 143 -6.02 -14.36 19.41
CA CYS A 143 -7.38 -14.88 19.50
C CYS A 143 -7.54 -16.30 18.94
N SER A 144 -6.46 -17.10 18.90
CA SER A 144 -6.54 -18.51 18.52
C SER A 144 -7.62 -19.21 19.37
N PRO A 145 -8.54 -19.98 18.76
CA PRO A 145 -9.61 -20.63 19.52
C PRO A 145 -8.99 -21.52 20.60
N ALA A 146 -9.46 -21.35 21.85
CA ALA A 146 -9.08 -22.24 22.93
C ALA A 146 -9.26 -23.69 22.47
N THR A 147 -8.21 -24.49 22.59
CA THR A 147 -8.20 -25.93 22.27
C THR A 147 -9.52 -26.59 22.70
N PRO A 148 -10.20 -27.37 21.85
CA PRO A 148 -11.42 -28.05 22.26
C PRO A 148 -11.07 -29.10 23.32
N LYS A 149 -11.73 -28.98 24.48
CA LYS A 149 -11.79 -29.95 25.59
C LYS A 149 -10.43 -30.41 26.14
N ARG A 150 -9.96 -29.75 27.20
CA ARG A 150 -9.36 -30.52 28.29
C ARG A 150 -10.45 -31.42 28.85
N GLU A 151 -10.25 -32.73 28.80
CA GLU A 151 -11.05 -33.64 29.60
C GLU A 151 -10.97 -33.16 31.05
N LEU A 152 -12.13 -32.82 31.62
CA LEU A 152 -12.24 -32.51 33.03
C LEU A 152 -11.70 -33.72 33.79
N SER A 153 -10.59 -33.51 34.51
CA SER A 153 -10.13 -34.50 35.49
C SER A 153 -11.27 -34.75 36.49
N PRO A 154 -11.54 -36.00 36.91
CA PRO A 154 -12.74 -36.36 37.69
C PRO A 154 -12.87 -35.62 39.02
N ASP A 155 -11.80 -34.99 39.50
CA ASP A 155 -11.71 -34.44 40.86
C ASP A 155 -12.04 -32.95 40.98
N THR A 156 -12.72 -32.35 40.00
CA THR A 156 -13.16 -30.96 40.14
C THR A 156 -14.41 -30.88 41.02
N ILE A 157 -14.20 -30.67 42.32
CA ILE A 157 -15.23 -30.37 43.31
C ILE A 157 -16.03 -29.14 42.86
N SER A 158 -17.28 -29.35 42.46
CA SER A 158 -18.22 -28.27 42.15
C SER A 158 -18.74 -27.63 43.46
N PRO A 159 -18.66 -26.29 43.62
CA PRO A 159 -19.35 -25.65 44.73
C PRO A 159 -20.86 -25.70 44.50
N ARG A 160 -21.58 -26.33 45.43
CA ARG A 160 -23.06 -26.40 45.45
C ARG A 160 -23.64 -24.98 45.48
N LEU A 161 -24.30 -24.56 44.41
CA LEU A 161 -25.24 -23.44 44.47
C LEU A 161 -26.46 -23.88 45.30
N ARG A 162 -26.63 -23.29 46.48
CA ARG A 162 -27.87 -23.36 47.24
C ARG A 162 -28.95 -22.57 46.50
N SER A 163 -30.02 -23.27 46.12
CA SER A 163 -31.27 -22.68 45.67
C SER A 163 -31.95 -21.96 46.84
N ASN A 164 -32.22 -20.66 46.69
CA ASN A 164 -33.29 -20.01 47.44
C ASN A 164 -34.19 -19.28 46.43
N ALA A 165 -35.39 -19.81 46.28
CA ALA A 165 -36.49 -19.17 45.59
C ALA A 165 -36.93 -17.93 46.38
N SER A 166 -37.17 -16.82 45.68
CA SER A 166 -38.26 -15.91 46.04
C SER A 166 -38.69 -15.17 44.79
N GLU A 167 -39.93 -15.45 44.39
CA GLU A 167 -40.71 -14.69 43.41
C GLU A 167 -40.76 -13.22 43.81
N ARG A 168 -40.70 -12.32 42.82
CA ARG A 168 -41.52 -11.10 42.79
C ARG A 168 -41.50 -10.45 41.40
N TYR A 169 -42.63 -10.60 40.70
CA TYR A 169 -43.30 -9.67 39.78
C TYR A 169 -42.51 -8.86 38.72
N LEU A 170 -42.85 -9.11 37.45
CA LEU A 170 -42.71 -8.19 36.30
C LEU A 170 -43.65 -6.96 36.46
N PRO A 171 -43.37 -5.85 35.76
CA PRO A 171 -44.06 -5.69 34.48
C PRO A 171 -43.18 -5.17 33.32
N THR A 172 -43.57 -5.66 32.16
CA THR A 172 -43.21 -5.29 30.80
C THR A 172 -43.37 -3.80 30.47
N SER A 173 -42.45 -3.23 29.68
CA SER A 173 -42.83 -2.24 28.66
C SER A 173 -42.01 -2.44 27.37
N ARG A 174 -42.72 -2.34 26.25
CA ARG A 174 -42.29 -2.51 24.85
C ARG A 174 -41.77 -1.17 24.28
N MET A 175 -41.14 -1.30 23.09
CA MET A 175 -40.98 -0.29 22.02
C MET A 175 -39.87 0.77 22.25
N THR A 176 -38.99 1.15 21.30
CA THR A 176 -39.00 1.03 19.82
C THR A 176 -37.59 1.26 19.26
N ARG A 177 -37.31 0.66 18.10
CA ARG A 177 -36.19 0.99 17.18
C ARG A 177 -36.17 2.47 16.79
N ARG A 178 -34.99 3.09 16.67
CA ARG A 178 -34.74 4.14 15.67
C ARG A 178 -33.37 3.94 15.02
N MET A 179 -33.45 3.54 13.75
CA MET A 179 -32.42 3.55 12.73
C MET A 179 -32.44 4.97 12.12
N ILE A 180 -31.32 5.66 12.06
CA ILE A 180 -31.19 6.93 11.32
C ILE A 180 -30.24 6.68 10.16
N MET A 181 -30.83 6.71 8.97
CA MET A 181 -30.20 6.76 7.66
C MET A 181 -30.15 8.24 7.27
N MET A 182 -28.98 8.78 6.95
CA MET A 182 -28.87 10.06 6.23
C MET A 182 -28.19 9.80 4.89
N MET A 183 -29.01 9.81 3.84
CA MET A 183 -28.62 10.16 2.48
C MET A 183 -28.90 11.65 2.26
N THR A 184 -28.53 12.14 1.07
CA THR A 184 -28.66 13.49 0.48
C THR A 184 -27.45 14.39 0.73
N LEU A 185 -26.87 15.05 -0.28
CA LEU A 185 -27.15 15.18 -1.72
C LEU A 185 -25.84 15.49 -2.43
#